data_AF-A0A7S1LBV4-F1
#
_entry.id   AF-A0A7S1LBV4-F1
#
_cell.length_a   1.000
_cell.length_b   1.000
_cell.length_c   1.000
_cell.angle_alpha   90.00
_cell.angle_beta   90.00
_cell.angle_gamma   90.00
#
_symmetry.space_group_name_H-M   'P 1'
#
loop_
_entity.id
_entity.type
_entity.pdbx_description
1 polymer ?
#
loop_
_entity_poly.entity_id
_entity_poly.type
_entity_poly.pdbx_seq_one_letter_code
_entity_poly.pdbx_strand_id
1 'polypeptide(L)'
;VKEALDRALYGLGESEEARLEAIAALAEMATPPAPAPGAEDALHRILREASGGLAPRLRDAAEGGLWDSWTSSGEAEVDAVLRQGMELMDNQRMEEAVEAFTRVIEMAPEFAEGWNKRATAWYVM
;
A
#
# COMPACT_ATOMS: atom_id res chain seq x y z
N VAL A 1 -5.58 11.58 -11.12
CA VAL A 1 -6.59 10.85 -10.32
C VAL A 1 -7.90 10.60 -11.06
N LYS A 2 -8.78 11.58 -11.28
CA LYS A 2 -10.12 11.34 -11.86
C LYS A 2 -10.10 10.57 -13.18
N GLU A 3 -9.25 10.98 -14.13
CA GLU A 3 -9.12 10.31 -15.43
C GLU A 3 -8.69 8.85 -15.29
N ALA A 4 -7.67 8.57 -14.47
CA ALA A 4 -7.21 7.20 -14.22
C ALA A 4 -8.28 6.34 -13.54
N LEU A 5 -9.06 6.92 -12.61
CA LEU A 5 -10.20 6.24 -11.98
C LEU A 5 -11.31 5.92 -12.99
N ASP A 6 -11.67 6.89 -13.83
CA ASP A 6 -12.70 6.70 -14.86
C ASP A 6 -12.26 5.63 -15.86
N ARG A 7 -10.98 5.62 -16.24
CA ARG A 7 -10.36 4.60 -17.08
C ARG A 7 -10.42 3.21 -16.42
N ALA A 8 -10.02 3.11 -15.16
CA ALA A 8 -10.01 1.86 -14.41
C ALA A 8 -11.43 1.27 -14.24
N LEU A 9 -12.44 2.08 -13.93
CA LEU A 9 -13.80 1.60 -13.65
C LEU A 9 -14.69 1.47 -14.91
N TYR A 10 -14.59 2.43 -15.83
CA TYR A 10 -15.57 2.64 -16.89
C TYR A 10 -15.01 2.59 -18.31
N GLY A 11 -13.73 2.19 -18.50
CA GLY A 11 -13.09 2.03 -19.81
C GLY A 11 -13.75 0.95 -20.69
N LEU A 12 -14.97 1.19 -21.17
CA LEU A 12 -15.70 0.31 -22.07
C LEU A 12 -14.99 0.28 -23.42
N GLY A 13 -14.40 -0.87 -23.74
CA GLY A 13 -13.58 -1.06 -24.95
C GLY A 13 -12.08 -0.94 -24.73
N GLU A 14 -11.63 -0.60 -23.51
CA GLU A 14 -10.22 -0.69 -23.16
C GLU A 14 -9.77 -2.13 -22.90
N SER A 15 -8.50 -2.40 -23.15
CA SER A 15 -7.89 -3.67 -22.78
C SER A 15 -7.80 -3.81 -21.26
N GLU A 16 -7.71 -5.06 -20.79
CA GLU A 16 -7.42 -5.34 -19.37
C GLU A 16 -6.15 -4.61 -18.91
N GLU A 17 -5.11 -4.67 -19.74
CA GLU A 17 -3.80 -4.07 -19.49
C GLU A 17 -3.89 -2.55 -19.29
N ALA A 18 -4.63 -1.86 -20.16
CA ALA A 18 -4.90 -0.42 -20.05
C ALA A 18 -5.58 -0.02 -18.73
N ARG A 19 -6.51 -0.86 -18.25
CA ARG A 19 -7.21 -0.62 -16.98
C ARG A 19 -6.31 -0.90 -15.79
N LEU A 20 -5.46 -1.92 -15.85
CA LEU A 20 -4.48 -2.23 -14.82
C LEU A 20 -3.39 -1.14 -14.72
N GLU A 21 -2.92 -0.62 -15.85
CA GLU A 21 -2.00 0.53 -15.89
C GLU A 21 -2.61 1.75 -15.22
N ALA A 22 -3.91 2.01 -15.41
CA ALA A 22 -4.59 3.12 -14.75
C ALA A 22 -4.63 2.95 -13.23
N ILE A 23 -4.79 1.71 -12.73
CA ILE A 23 -4.72 1.39 -11.30
C ILE A 23 -3.29 1.55 -10.78
N ALA A 24 -2.28 1.07 -11.51
CA ALA A 24 -0.87 1.24 -11.14
C ALA A 24 -0.50 2.73 -11.04
N ALA A 25 -0.98 3.57 -11.95
CA ALA A 25 -0.78 5.01 -11.87
C ALA A 25 -1.48 5.62 -10.64
N LEU A 26 -2.68 5.14 -10.27
CA LEU A 26 -3.34 5.55 -9.03
C LEU A 26 -2.56 5.12 -7.79
N ALA A 27 -1.98 3.92 -7.80
CA ALA A 27 -1.11 3.42 -6.73
C ALA A 27 0.12 4.31 -6.57
N GLU A 28 0.86 4.60 -7.65
CA GLU A 28 2.00 5.51 -7.62
C GLU A 28 1.62 6.90 -7.09
N MET A 29 0.45 7.42 -7.52
CA MET A 29 -0.08 8.68 -7.02
C MET A 29 -0.49 8.64 -5.54
N ALA A 30 -0.82 7.47 -4.99
CA ALA A 30 -1.19 7.32 -3.58
C ALA A 30 0.03 7.11 -2.68
N THR A 31 1.16 6.66 -3.23
CA THR A 31 2.37 6.36 -2.47
C THR A 31 3.12 7.65 -2.08
N PRO A 32 3.58 7.77 -0.82
CA PRO A 32 4.46 8.85 -0.38
C PRO A 32 5.75 8.97 -1.22
N PRO A 33 6.43 10.14 -1.26
CA PRO A 33 6.35 11.24 -0.29
C PRO A 33 5.33 12.34 -0.59
N ALA A 34 4.69 12.33 -1.77
CA ALA A 34 3.77 13.40 -2.17
C ALA A 34 2.45 12.80 -2.71
N PRO A 35 1.64 12.18 -1.84
CA PRO A 35 0.41 11.53 -2.26
C PRO A 35 -0.56 12.55 -2.87
N ALA A 36 -1.03 12.27 -4.07
CA ALA A 36 -2.00 13.11 -4.75
C ALA A 36 -3.36 13.02 -4.03
N PRO A 37 -4.03 14.16 -3.75
CA PRO A 37 -5.34 14.15 -3.11
C PRO A 37 -6.34 13.26 -3.86
N GLY A 38 -6.97 12.34 -3.13
CA GLY A 38 -7.99 11.42 -3.65
C GLY A 38 -7.46 10.21 -4.43
N ALA A 39 -6.15 9.99 -4.54
CA ALA A 39 -5.59 8.79 -5.17
C ALA A 39 -5.93 7.52 -4.38
N GLU A 40 -5.73 7.55 -3.05
CA GLU A 40 -6.12 6.45 -2.16
C GLU A 40 -7.64 6.21 -2.20
N ASP A 41 -8.44 7.28 -2.16
CA ASP A 41 -9.91 7.20 -2.29
C ASP A 41 -10.34 6.55 -3.62
N ALA A 42 -9.61 6.80 -4.71
CA ALA A 42 -9.86 6.19 -5.99
C ALA A 42 -9.58 4.68 -5.98
N LEU A 43 -8.50 4.22 -5.35
CA LEU A 43 -8.21 2.80 -5.15
C LEU A 43 -9.31 2.13 -4.32
N HIS A 44 -9.72 2.75 -3.20
CA HIS A 44 -10.84 2.27 -2.40
C HIS A 44 -12.15 2.22 -3.20
N ARG A 45 -12.36 3.16 -4.11
CA ARG A 45 -13.53 3.17 -5.00
C ARG A 45 -13.49 2.01 -5.99
N ILE A 46 -12.32 1.68 -6.54
CA ILE A 46 -12.13 0.52 -7.42
C ILE A 46 -12.48 -0.77 -6.67
N LEU A 47 -12.01 -0.93 -5.43
CA LEU A 47 -12.37 -2.09 -4.60
C LEU A 47 -13.89 -2.30 -4.50
N ARG A 48 -14.63 -1.22 -4.27
CA ARG A 48 -16.10 -1.26 -4.10
C ARG A 48 -16.86 -1.41 -5.41
N GLU A 49 -16.47 -0.66 -6.45
CA GLU A 49 -17.29 -0.45 -7.65
C GLU A 49 -16.87 -1.31 -8.85
N ALA A 50 -15.68 -1.92 -8.83
CA ALA A 50 -15.24 -2.81 -9.90
C ALA A 50 -16.28 -3.91 -10.14
N SER A 51 -16.66 -4.09 -11.41
CA SER A 51 -17.71 -5.02 -11.83
C SER A 51 -17.38 -5.67 -13.17
N GLY A 52 -18.10 -6.75 -13.51
CA GLY A 52 -17.83 -7.56 -14.70
C GLY A 52 -16.70 -8.58 -14.51
N GLY A 53 -16.32 -9.26 -15.59
CA GLY A 53 -15.37 -10.38 -15.55
C GLY A 53 -13.95 -10.02 -15.09
N LEU A 54 -13.52 -8.77 -15.29
CA LEU A 54 -12.22 -8.27 -14.84
C LEU A 54 -12.22 -7.82 -13.36
N ALA A 55 -13.38 -7.74 -12.71
CA ALA A 55 -13.48 -7.17 -11.36
C ALA A 55 -12.51 -7.77 -10.34
N PRO A 56 -12.30 -9.10 -10.26
CA PRO A 56 -11.33 -9.67 -9.32
C PRO A 56 -9.94 -9.09 -9.52
N ARG A 57 -9.43 -9.06 -10.77
CA ARG A 57 -8.08 -8.54 -11.05
C ARG A 57 -7.92 -7.05 -10.77
N LEU A 58 -8.95 -6.26 -11.07
CA LEU A 58 -8.92 -4.82 -10.77
C LEU A 58 -8.93 -4.58 -9.25
N ARG A 59 -9.65 -5.41 -8.49
CA ARG A 59 -9.64 -5.34 -7.03
C ARG A 59 -8.29 -5.76 -6.46
N ASP A 60 -7.73 -6.87 -6.93
CA ASP A 60 -6.40 -7.35 -6.51
C ASP A 60 -5.32 -6.29 -6.77
N ALA A 61 -5.36 -5.65 -7.94
CA ALA A 61 -4.43 -4.57 -8.28
C ALA A 61 -4.61 -3.32 -7.38
N ALA A 62 -5.85 -2.95 -7.09
CA ALA A 62 -6.14 -1.81 -6.22
C ALA A 62 -5.75 -2.10 -4.76
N GLU A 63 -5.97 -3.32 -4.28
CA GLU A 63 -5.54 -3.78 -2.96
C GLU A 63 -4.02 -3.75 -2.84
N GLY A 64 -3.30 -4.27 -3.84
CA GLY A 64 -1.84 -4.19 -3.88
C GLY A 64 -1.34 -2.74 -3.81
N GLY A 65 -1.93 -1.85 -4.61
CA GLY A 65 -1.57 -0.44 -4.60
C GLY A 65 -1.82 0.26 -3.25
N LEU A 66 -2.88 -0.12 -2.52
CA LEU A 66 -3.11 0.38 -1.17
C LEU A 66 -2.04 -0.11 -0.19
N TRP A 67 -1.72 -1.41 -0.23
CA TRP A 67 -0.64 -1.98 0.59
C TRP A 67 0.70 -1.30 0.31
N ASP A 68 1.04 -1.05 -0.95
CA ASP A 68 2.26 -0.33 -1.32
C ASP A 68 2.27 1.08 -0.72
N SER A 69 1.14 1.79 -0.80
CA SER A 69 1.02 3.15 -0.24
C SER A 69 1.13 3.19 1.29
N TRP A 70 0.55 2.20 1.99
CA TRP A 70 0.57 2.14 3.45
C TRP A 70 1.90 1.62 4.01
N THR A 71 2.66 0.85 3.23
CA THR A 71 3.94 0.26 3.65
C THR A 71 5.17 1.06 3.22
N SER A 72 4.98 2.18 2.52
CA SER A 72 6.05 3.15 2.26
C SER A 72 5.84 4.43 3.07
N SER A 73 6.90 4.85 3.74
CA SER A 73 6.95 6.13 4.46
C SER A 73 7.28 7.31 3.56
N GLY A 74 7.81 7.05 2.36
CA GLY A 74 8.40 8.06 1.47
C GLY A 74 9.87 8.37 1.78
N GLU A 75 10.43 7.79 2.84
CA GLU A 75 11.84 7.91 3.21
C GLU A 75 12.54 6.55 3.12
N ALA A 76 13.50 6.42 2.20
CA ALA A 76 14.14 5.15 1.90
C ALA A 76 14.84 4.50 3.12
N GLU A 77 15.33 5.30 4.06
CA GLU A 77 15.97 4.80 5.29
C GLU A 77 14.93 4.19 6.24
N VAL A 78 13.81 4.87 6.46
CA VAL A 78 12.69 4.36 7.28
C VAL A 78 12.14 3.07 6.68
N ASP A 79 11.94 3.04 5.35
CA ASP A 79 11.44 1.87 4.63
C ASP A 79 12.43 0.69 4.70
N ALA A 80 13.74 0.96 4.77
CA ALA A 80 14.74 -0.06 4.97
C ALA A 80 14.68 -0.70 6.36
N VAL A 81 14.49 0.11 7.41
CA VAL A 81 14.34 -0.40 8.79
C VAL A 81 13.02 -1.14 8.95
N LEU A 82 11.93 -0.68 8.33
CA LEU A 82 10.65 -1.39 8.31
C LEU A 82 10.81 -2.79 7.70
N ARG A 83 11.47 -2.88 6.53
CA ARG A 83 11.72 -4.16 5.86
C ARG A 83 12.57 -5.11 6.70
N GLN A 84 13.62 -4.58 7.34
CA GLN A 84 14.40 -5.36 8.30
C GLN A 84 13.53 -5.93 9.41
N GLY A 85 12.62 -5.13 9.99
CA GLY A 85 11.68 -5.60 11.00
C GLY A 85 10.77 -6.71 10.50
N MET A 86 10.26 -6.60 9.27
CA MET A 86 9.44 -7.65 8.64
C MET A 86 10.23 -8.94 8.41
N GLU A 87 11.48 -8.84 7.91
CA GLU A 87 12.36 -10.00 7.75
C GLU A 87 12.65 -10.69 9.11
N LEU A 88 12.80 -9.92 10.19
CA LEU A 88 12.96 -10.47 11.53
C LEU A 88 11.70 -11.21 12.00
N MET A 89 10.51 -10.67 11.71
CA MET A 89 9.24 -11.38 11.98
C MET A 89 9.16 -12.70 11.21
N ASP A 90 9.47 -12.70 9.92
CA ASP A 90 9.43 -13.92 9.08
C ASP A 90 10.37 -15.02 9.60
N ASN A 91 11.48 -14.62 10.22
CA ASN A 91 12.45 -15.52 10.85
C ASN A 91 12.15 -15.85 12.32
N GLN A 92 10.95 -15.54 12.82
CA GLN A 92 10.52 -15.77 14.21
C GLN A 92 11.31 -15.00 15.28
N ARG A 93 12.06 -13.96 14.91
CA ARG A 93 12.87 -13.12 15.82
C ARG A 93 12.07 -11.92 16.33
N MET A 94 11.02 -12.18 17.10
CA MET A 94 10.03 -11.16 17.49
C MET A 94 10.62 -10.00 18.31
N GLU A 95 11.51 -10.27 19.26
CA GLU A 95 12.12 -9.24 20.11
C GLU A 95 12.91 -8.22 19.27
N GLU A 96 13.72 -8.71 18.34
CA GLU A 96 14.49 -7.86 17.42
C GLU A 96 13.59 -7.13 16.41
N ALA A 97 12.51 -7.76 15.97
CA ALA A 97 11.52 -7.09 15.12
C ALA A 97 10.88 -5.90 15.85
N VAL A 98 10.52 -6.07 17.13
CA VAL A 98 9.99 -4.99 17.97
C VAL A 98 10.99 -3.83 18.10
N GLU A 99 12.29 -4.12 18.26
CA GLU A 99 13.34 -3.09 18.29
C GLU A 99 13.43 -2.35 16.95
N ALA A 100 13.40 -3.07 15.83
CA ALA A 100 13.40 -2.47 14.50
C ALA A 100 12.18 -1.55 14.28
N PHE A 101 10.97 -2.00 14.61
CA PHE A 101 9.78 -1.16 14.47
C PHE A 101 9.75 0.01 15.46
N THR A 102 10.39 -0.12 16.62
CA THR A 102 10.58 1.01 17.54
C THR A 102 11.45 2.09 16.90
N ARG A 103 12.52 1.70 16.19
CA ARG A 103 13.34 2.65 15.41
C ARG A 103 12.54 3.31 14.29
N VAL A 104 11.69 2.57 13.57
CA VAL A 104 10.79 3.15 12.56
C VAL A 104 9.95 4.27 13.17
N ILE A 105 9.37 4.04 14.35
CA ILE A 105 8.55 5.01 15.08
C ILE A 105 9.38 6.22 15.54
N GLU A 106 10.62 6.02 15.98
CA GLU A 106 11.51 7.12 16.39
C GLU A 106 11.91 8.00 15.19
N MET A 107 12.09 7.40 14.00
CA MET A 107 12.45 8.11 12.78
C MET A 107 11.24 8.82 12.15
N ALA A 108 10.09 8.15 12.12
CA ALA A 108 8.87 8.62 11.46
C ALA A 108 7.64 8.34 12.35
N PRO A 109 7.40 9.14 13.41
CA PRO A 109 6.34 8.88 14.38
C PRO A 109 4.92 8.93 13.79
N GLU A 110 4.73 9.68 12.70
CA GLU A 110 3.46 9.80 11.98
C GLU A 110 3.23 8.63 10.99
N PHE A 111 4.23 7.79 10.74
CA PHE A 111 4.10 6.64 9.86
C PHE A 111 3.43 5.47 10.58
N ALA A 112 2.12 5.32 10.32
CA ALA A 112 1.26 4.37 11.04
C ALA A 112 1.74 2.91 10.98
N GLU A 113 2.40 2.50 9.88
CA GLU A 113 2.80 1.11 9.68
C GLU A 113 3.86 0.65 10.70
N GLY A 114 4.75 1.55 11.16
CA GLY A 114 5.70 1.23 12.23
C GLY A 114 4.99 0.81 13.52
N TRP A 115 3.92 1.52 13.89
CA TRP A 115 3.08 1.19 15.03
C TRP A 115 2.31 -0.12 14.81
N ASN A 116 1.71 -0.29 13.62
CA ASN A 116 0.95 -1.48 13.25
C ASN A 116 1.82 -2.75 13.35
N LYS A 117 2.99 -2.74 12.70
CA LYS A 117 3.91 -3.87 12.70
C LYS A 117 4.43 -4.19 14.08
N ARG A 118 4.78 -3.18 14.89
CA ARG A 118 5.19 -3.41 16.29
C ARG A 118 4.09 -4.06 17.12
N ALA A 119 2.86 -3.59 16.99
CA ALA A 119 1.72 -4.19 17.69
C ALA A 119 1.50 -5.65 17.25
N THR A 120 1.62 -5.92 15.94
CA THR A 120 1.53 -7.27 15.39
C THR A 120 2.63 -8.17 15.95
N ALA A 121 3.88 -7.71 15.98
CA ALA A 121 5.01 -8.46 16.55
C ALA A 121 4.78 -8.82 18.03
N TRP A 122 4.24 -7.89 18.83
CA TRP A 122 3.86 -8.18 20.22
C TRP A 122 2.72 -9.18 20.35
N TYR A 123 1.77 -9.17 19.43
CA TYR A 123 0.62 -10.08 19.47
C TYR A 123 1.00 -11.52 19.12
N VAL A 124 1.97 -11.72 18.22
CA VAL A 124 2.38 -13.05 17.74
C VAL A 124 3.53 -13.68 18.53
N MET A 125 4.19 -12.91 19.41
CA MET A 125 5.26 -13.36 20.32
C MET A 125 4.71 -14.28 21.41
#